data_AF-A0A8S3R5K4-F1
#
_entry.id   AF-A0A8S3R5K4-F1
#
_cell.length_a   1.000
_cell.length_b   1.000
_cell.length_c   1.000
_cell.angle_alpha   90.00
_cell.angle_beta   90.00
_cell.angle_gamma   90.00
#
_symmetry.space_group_name_H-M   'P 1'
#
loop_
_entity.id
_entity.type
_entity.pdbx_description
1 polymer ?
#
loop_
_entity_poly.entity_id
_entity_poly.type
_entity_poly.pdbx_seq_one_letter_code
_entity_poly.pdbx_strand_id
1 'polypeptide(L)'
;MQLFMLYKAVKTIVEMAPIDALTSNSKNTIAEEKLLKMRIEHQSFTLQIDLNGNSDKRYPVKVLDCDTISQVKQKCCEQIYKNNPSSKIPHNDELSLEWQEGRAGKLTLNDIDNTSERNNGMVCLNTLKHYMVKDNSRMALMYKQRDSHNVNVNSIAFQDESLASEDITLLVPENVECSELEGQKWHLSNLPDGRSNKDLDFGDIFLNRLFLTKLLLSECIDTTFENLIDPQSSSIPIRYFIGMLDKLGKNFGVDQDVLQSWKNECYATRVWAPLIGKPDILFDVSVPAYVKPCMDILRQVFVESFTQTAHKINKESPSQKLLFHKDIPRYRKLIGPFSSAWNQ
;
A
#
# COMPACT_ATOMS: atom_id res chain seq x y z
N MET A 1 17.88 7.63 -1.45
CA MET A 1 17.56 6.36 -2.13
C MET A 1 16.98 5.31 -1.18
N GLN A 2 17.58 5.08 0.00
CA GLN A 2 17.14 4.01 0.91
C GLN A 2 15.74 4.19 1.51
N LEU A 3 15.33 5.42 1.88
CA LEU A 3 13.96 5.68 2.35
C LEU A 3 12.88 5.28 1.32
N PHE A 4 13.15 5.51 0.03
CA PHE A 4 12.26 5.07 -1.05
C PHE A 4 12.22 3.54 -1.14
N MET A 5 13.38 2.88 -1.04
CA MET A 5 13.47 1.42 -1.04
C MET A 5 12.74 0.81 0.16
N LEU A 6 12.83 1.43 1.35
CA LEU A 6 12.09 1.01 2.54
C LEU A 6 10.58 1.05 2.30
N TYR A 7 10.06 2.19 1.85
CA TYR A 7 8.64 2.33 1.51
C TYR A 7 8.20 1.30 0.45
N LYS A 8 8.98 1.14 -0.62
CA LYS A 8 8.69 0.16 -1.68
C LYS A 8 8.69 -1.27 -1.15
N ALA A 9 9.66 -1.65 -0.33
CA ALA A 9 9.74 -2.98 0.26
C ALA A 9 8.52 -3.27 1.16
N VAL A 10 8.16 -2.33 2.04
CA VAL A 10 6.95 -2.45 2.88
C VAL A 10 5.72 -2.64 2.01
N LYS A 11 5.50 -1.75 1.04
CA LYS A 11 4.34 -1.82 0.14
C LYS A 11 4.27 -3.16 -0.60
N THR A 12 5.37 -3.59 -1.22
CA THR A 12 5.43 -4.85 -1.96
C THR A 12 5.16 -6.06 -1.06
N ILE A 13 5.78 -6.14 0.13
CA ILE A 13 5.59 -7.28 1.04
C ILE A 13 4.15 -7.35 1.57
N VAL A 14 3.52 -6.20 1.85
CA VAL A 14 2.11 -6.14 2.27
C VAL A 14 1.19 -6.61 1.13
N GLU A 15 1.45 -6.21 -0.12
CA GLU A 15 0.65 -6.55 -1.30
C GLU A 15 0.82 -7.98 -1.82
N MET A 16 1.82 -8.71 -1.32
CA MET A 16 2.01 -10.14 -1.62
C MET A 16 0.99 -11.05 -0.91
N ALA A 17 0.18 -10.51 -0.01
CA ALA A 17 -0.85 -11.26 0.71
C ALA A 17 -2.20 -10.53 0.66
N PRO A 18 -3.31 -11.19 1.03
CA PRO A 18 -4.64 -10.59 0.96
C PRO A 18 -4.76 -9.28 1.75
N ILE A 19 -5.41 -8.30 1.14
CA ILE A 19 -5.71 -6.99 1.73
C ILE A 19 -7.21 -6.76 1.58
N ASP A 20 -7.88 -6.44 2.67
CA ASP A 20 -9.28 -6.06 2.65
C ASP A 20 -9.42 -4.62 2.11
N ALA A 21 -10.11 -4.47 0.99
CA ALA A 21 -10.26 -3.20 0.28
C ALA A 21 -11.00 -2.12 1.08
N LEU A 22 -11.83 -2.49 2.06
CA LEU A 22 -12.66 -1.55 2.81
C LEU A 22 -11.99 -1.10 4.12
N THR A 23 -11.40 -2.03 4.86
CA THR A 23 -10.76 -1.77 6.17
C THR A 23 -9.26 -1.46 6.04
N SER A 24 -8.66 -1.79 4.89
CA SER A 24 -7.21 -1.78 4.67
C SER A 24 -6.45 -2.68 5.66
N ASN A 25 -7.12 -3.68 6.23
CA ASN A 25 -6.45 -4.72 7.00
C ASN A 25 -5.76 -5.68 6.03
N SER A 26 -4.57 -6.18 6.39
CA SER A 26 -3.79 -7.07 5.54
C SER A 26 -3.28 -8.29 6.29
N LYS A 27 -3.01 -9.37 5.54
CA LYS A 27 -2.43 -10.59 6.12
C LYS A 27 -0.94 -10.46 6.41
N ASN A 28 -0.21 -9.71 5.56
CA ASN A 28 1.16 -9.29 5.80
C ASN A 28 1.14 -7.87 6.34
N THR A 29 1.55 -7.69 7.58
CA THR A 29 1.72 -6.38 8.24
C THR A 29 2.64 -6.54 9.44
N ILE A 30 3.24 -5.45 9.90
CA ILE A 30 3.90 -5.36 11.21
C ILE A 30 3.05 -4.61 12.24
N ALA A 31 1.87 -4.14 11.84
CA ALA A 31 0.88 -3.44 12.67
C ALA A 31 -0.25 -4.40 13.06
N GLU A 32 -0.30 -4.76 14.34
CA GLU A 32 -1.28 -5.73 14.88
C GLU A 32 -2.72 -5.27 14.67
N GLU A 33 -2.99 -3.97 14.82
CA GLU A 33 -4.31 -3.37 14.66
C GLU A 33 -4.83 -3.43 13.22
N LYS A 34 -3.93 -3.65 12.25
CA LYS A 34 -4.26 -3.84 10.82
C LYS A 34 -4.17 -5.29 10.37
N LEU A 35 -3.92 -6.23 11.27
CA LEU A 35 -3.78 -7.62 10.90
C LEU A 35 -5.14 -8.25 10.57
N LEU A 36 -5.25 -8.90 9.41
CA LEU A 36 -6.40 -9.76 9.11
C LEU A 36 -6.34 -11.04 9.95
N LYS A 37 -7.23 -11.10 10.95
CA LYS A 37 -7.33 -12.19 11.94
C LYS A 37 -8.10 -13.42 11.46
N MET A 38 -8.43 -13.47 10.18
CA MET A 38 -9.18 -14.57 9.56
C MET A 38 -8.30 -15.49 8.71
N ARG A 39 -8.81 -16.70 8.45
CA ARG A 39 -8.21 -17.63 7.50
C ARG A 39 -8.75 -17.33 6.10
N ILE A 40 -7.88 -16.78 5.26
CA ILE A 40 -8.18 -16.47 3.86
C ILE A 40 -7.33 -17.38 2.98
N GLU A 41 -8.01 -18.31 2.33
CA GLU A 41 -7.44 -19.16 1.29
C GLU A 41 -7.42 -18.36 -0.01
N HIS A 42 -6.24 -18.26 -0.61
CA HIS A 42 -6.00 -17.46 -1.80
C HIS A 42 -4.93 -18.12 -2.65
N GLN A 43 -4.91 -17.78 -3.93
CA GLN A 43 -3.92 -18.20 -4.90
C GLN A 43 -3.27 -16.98 -5.55
N SER A 44 -1.98 -17.11 -5.89
CA SER A 44 -1.22 -16.08 -6.59
C SER A 44 -1.31 -16.33 -8.09
N PHE A 45 -1.76 -15.33 -8.86
CA PHE A 45 -1.87 -15.39 -10.31
C PHE A 45 -0.94 -14.37 -10.97
N THR A 46 -0.59 -14.63 -12.23
CA THR A 46 0.05 -13.69 -13.13
C THR A 46 -0.88 -13.42 -14.30
N LEU A 47 -1.47 -12.23 -14.36
CA LEU A 47 -2.30 -11.79 -15.48
C LEU A 47 -1.44 -11.21 -16.60
N GLN A 48 -1.87 -11.40 -17.85
CA GLN A 48 -1.23 -10.80 -19.03
C GLN A 48 -2.05 -9.58 -19.46
N ILE A 49 -1.54 -8.37 -19.19
CA ILE A 49 -2.28 -7.13 -19.41
C ILE A 49 -1.86 -6.47 -20.73
N ASP A 50 -2.83 -6.25 -21.62
CA ASP A 50 -2.72 -5.40 -22.80
C ASP A 50 -3.18 -3.96 -22.44
N LEU A 51 -2.39 -2.94 -22.76
CA LEU A 51 -2.80 -1.55 -22.52
C LEU A 51 -3.61 -1.03 -23.71
N ASN A 52 -4.81 -0.50 -23.47
CA ASN A 52 -5.73 -0.03 -24.52
C ASN A 52 -6.03 -1.08 -25.60
N GLY A 53 -6.03 -2.36 -25.21
CA GLY A 53 -6.24 -3.47 -26.13
C GLY A 53 -5.11 -3.66 -27.16
N ASN A 54 -4.00 -2.91 -27.01
CA ASN A 54 -2.84 -3.10 -27.85
C ASN A 54 -2.10 -4.38 -27.41
N SER A 55 -2.15 -5.39 -28.26
CA SER A 55 -1.55 -6.71 -28.00
C SER A 55 -0.05 -6.79 -28.32
N ASP A 56 0.56 -5.73 -28.85
CA ASP A 56 1.99 -5.66 -29.17
C ASP A 56 2.87 -5.66 -27.91
N LYS A 57 2.34 -5.15 -26.80
CA LYS A 57 3.07 -5.06 -25.53
C LYS A 57 2.23 -5.54 -24.36
N ARG A 58 2.65 -6.66 -23.79
CA ARG A 58 2.04 -7.30 -22.63
C ARG A 58 2.82 -7.03 -21.35
N TYR A 59 2.08 -6.80 -20.28
CA TYR A 59 2.63 -6.60 -18.96
C TYR A 59 2.19 -7.76 -18.06
N PRO A 60 3.12 -8.61 -17.59
CA PRO A 60 2.79 -9.62 -16.59
C PRO A 60 2.61 -8.93 -15.23
N VAL A 61 1.42 -9.10 -14.63
CA VAL A 61 1.04 -8.49 -13.35
C VAL A 61 0.69 -9.58 -12.34
N LYS A 62 1.40 -9.59 -11.21
CA LYS A 62 1.11 -10.51 -10.10
C LYS A 62 -0.04 -9.99 -9.26
N VAL A 63 -1.04 -10.82 -9.05
CA VAL A 63 -2.27 -10.52 -8.30
C VAL A 63 -2.67 -11.73 -7.45
N LEU A 64 -3.67 -11.55 -6.59
CA LEU A 64 -4.30 -12.62 -5.84
C LEU A 64 -5.72 -12.85 -6.38
N ASP A 65 -6.18 -14.09 -6.38
CA ASP A 65 -7.57 -14.44 -6.75
C ASP A 65 -8.62 -13.69 -5.90
N CYS A 66 -8.28 -13.37 -4.65
CA CYS A 66 -9.08 -12.57 -3.73
C CYS A 66 -8.89 -11.06 -3.83
N ASP A 67 -8.12 -10.53 -4.80
CA ASP A 67 -8.07 -9.09 -5.03
C ASP A 67 -9.39 -8.61 -5.66
N THR A 68 -9.92 -7.48 -5.19
CA THR A 68 -11.01 -6.74 -5.84
C THR A 68 -10.58 -6.20 -7.20
N ILE A 69 -11.53 -5.87 -8.07
CA ILE A 69 -11.20 -5.35 -9.40
C ILE A 69 -10.45 -4.00 -9.30
N SER A 70 -10.80 -3.14 -8.36
CA SER A 70 -10.03 -1.91 -8.10
C SER A 70 -8.59 -2.17 -7.62
N GLN A 71 -8.37 -3.18 -6.78
CA GLN A 71 -7.01 -3.58 -6.38
C GLN A 71 -6.22 -4.13 -7.57
N VAL A 72 -6.85 -4.91 -8.45
CA VAL A 72 -6.22 -5.42 -9.68
C VAL A 72 -5.85 -4.27 -10.61
N LYS A 73 -6.76 -3.31 -10.85
CA LYS A 73 -6.47 -2.10 -11.66
C LYS A 73 -5.29 -1.33 -11.10
N GLN A 74 -5.22 -1.14 -9.78
CA GLN A 74 -4.10 -0.49 -9.12
C GLN A 74 -2.78 -1.23 -9.36
N LYS A 75 -2.74 -2.56 -9.14
CA LYS A 75 -1.55 -3.39 -9.39
C LYS A 75 -1.11 -3.36 -10.85
N CYS A 76 -2.07 -3.32 -11.79
CA CYS A 76 -1.78 -3.17 -13.22
C CYS A 76 -1.12 -1.82 -13.51
N CYS A 77 -1.68 -0.73 -12.99
CA CYS A 77 -1.13 0.61 -13.17
C CYS A 77 0.29 0.71 -12.62
N GLU A 78 0.54 0.17 -11.43
CA GLU A 78 1.86 0.20 -10.81
C GLU A 78 2.92 -0.57 -11.62
N GLN A 79 2.53 -1.65 -12.29
CA GLN A 79 3.44 -2.41 -13.15
C GLN A 79 3.68 -1.71 -14.50
N ILE A 80 2.62 -1.21 -15.14
CA ILE A 80 2.68 -0.54 -16.44
C ILE A 80 3.44 0.78 -16.32
N TYR A 81 3.17 1.54 -15.26
CA TYR A 81 3.70 2.86 -14.99
C TYR A 81 4.80 2.87 -13.92
N LYS A 82 5.50 1.75 -13.68
CA LYS A 82 6.49 1.59 -12.59
C LYS A 82 7.58 2.67 -12.47
N ASN A 83 7.89 3.36 -13.57
CA ASN A 83 8.91 4.41 -13.64
C ASN A 83 8.30 5.84 -13.69
N ASN A 84 6.99 5.97 -13.53
CA ASN A 84 6.31 7.26 -13.51
C ASN A 84 6.04 7.70 -12.07
N PRO A 85 6.03 9.02 -11.81
CA PRO A 85 5.55 9.56 -10.54
C PRO A 85 4.07 9.23 -10.33
N SER A 86 3.66 9.11 -9.06
CA SER A 86 2.28 8.73 -8.71
C SER A 86 1.24 9.72 -9.25
N SER A 87 1.58 11.01 -9.32
CA SER A 87 0.72 12.06 -9.90
C SER A 87 0.36 11.86 -11.38
N LYS A 88 1.11 11.04 -12.12
CA LYS A 88 0.87 10.75 -13.54
C LYS A 88 0.16 9.41 -13.76
N ILE A 89 -0.08 8.65 -12.71
CA ILE A 89 -0.75 7.36 -12.81
C ILE A 89 -2.26 7.63 -12.91
N PRO A 90 -2.98 7.04 -13.89
CA PRO A 90 -4.42 7.21 -14.02
C PRO A 90 -5.17 6.74 -12.77
N HIS A 91 -6.28 7.41 -12.45
CA HIS A 91 -7.14 7.00 -11.34
C HIS A 91 -7.95 5.75 -11.72
N ASN A 92 -8.32 4.94 -10.72
CA ASN A 92 -9.11 3.72 -10.94
C ASN A 92 -10.43 3.97 -11.68
N ASP A 93 -11.04 5.15 -11.51
CA ASP A 93 -12.31 5.50 -12.13
C ASP A 93 -12.18 5.80 -13.62
N GLU A 94 -11.00 6.21 -14.06
CA GLU A 94 -10.67 6.49 -15.47
C GLU A 94 -10.39 5.20 -16.26
N LEU A 95 -10.37 4.05 -15.57
CA LEU A 95 -9.93 2.78 -16.12
C LEU A 95 -11.04 1.73 -16.07
N SER A 96 -11.10 0.95 -17.14
CA SER A 96 -11.91 -0.26 -17.25
C SER A 96 -10.98 -1.47 -17.39
N LEU A 97 -11.31 -2.58 -16.72
CA LEU A 97 -10.58 -3.84 -16.84
C LEU A 97 -11.45 -4.83 -17.61
N GLU A 98 -11.01 -5.22 -18.79
CA GLU A 98 -11.73 -6.15 -19.67
C GLU A 98 -11.02 -7.50 -19.68
N TRP A 99 -11.75 -8.57 -19.39
CA TRP A 99 -11.29 -9.93 -19.58
C TRP A 99 -11.53 -10.38 -21.01
N GLN A 100 -10.46 -10.82 -21.67
CA GLN A 100 -10.50 -11.33 -23.05
C GLN A 100 -10.68 -12.85 -23.04
N GLU A 101 -11.90 -13.34 -22.82
CA GLU A 101 -12.19 -14.78 -22.80
C GLU A 101 -12.41 -15.33 -24.23
N GLY A 102 -11.31 -15.53 -24.96
CA GLY A 102 -11.27 -16.35 -26.18
C GLY A 102 -12.49 -16.19 -27.11
N ARG A 103 -13.23 -17.28 -27.32
CA ARG A 103 -14.38 -17.34 -28.26
C ARG A 103 -15.68 -16.73 -27.71
N ALA A 104 -15.74 -16.38 -26.41
CA ALA A 104 -16.95 -15.91 -25.73
C ALA A 104 -17.11 -14.38 -25.74
N GLY A 105 -16.10 -13.64 -26.22
CA GLY A 105 -16.13 -12.18 -26.31
C GLY A 105 -15.30 -11.49 -25.22
N LYS A 106 -15.59 -10.22 -24.97
CA LYS A 106 -14.95 -9.40 -23.94
C LYS A 106 -15.91 -9.18 -22.79
N LEU A 107 -15.43 -9.33 -21.55
CA LEU A 107 -16.21 -9.06 -20.35
C LEU A 107 -15.56 -7.95 -19.52
N THR A 108 -16.28 -6.85 -19.31
CA THR A 108 -15.84 -5.78 -18.41
C THR A 108 -16.06 -6.20 -16.96
N LEU A 109 -15.00 -6.20 -16.16
CA LEU A 109 -15.04 -6.53 -14.75
C LEU A 109 -15.24 -5.25 -13.92
N ASN A 110 -16.15 -5.30 -12.95
CA ASN A 110 -16.40 -4.21 -12.01
C ASN A 110 -16.39 -4.73 -10.57
N ASP A 111 -16.16 -3.84 -9.60
CA ASP A 111 -16.23 -4.19 -8.16
C ASP A 111 -17.66 -4.54 -7.73
N ILE A 112 -18.67 -3.97 -8.37
CA ILE A 112 -20.08 -4.30 -8.15
C ILE A 112 -20.77 -4.33 -9.52
N ASP A 113 -21.54 -5.39 -9.77
CA ASP A 113 -22.37 -5.55 -10.95
C ASP A 113 -23.63 -6.39 -10.64
N ASN A 114 -24.36 -6.78 -11.67
CA ASN A 114 -25.59 -7.58 -11.54
C ASN A 114 -25.33 -9.01 -11.03
N THR A 115 -24.08 -9.47 -11.07
CA THR A 115 -23.67 -10.80 -10.61
C THR A 115 -23.16 -10.80 -9.16
N SER A 116 -22.97 -9.62 -8.55
CA SER A 116 -22.44 -9.49 -7.20
C SER A 116 -23.25 -10.24 -6.15
N GLU A 117 -22.55 -10.90 -5.24
CA GLU A 117 -23.16 -11.61 -4.11
C GLU A 117 -23.84 -10.61 -3.16
N ARG A 118 -25.12 -10.85 -2.85
CA ARG A 118 -25.91 -10.04 -1.91
C ARG A 118 -26.42 -10.92 -0.79
N ASN A 119 -26.06 -10.60 0.45
CA ASN A 119 -26.50 -11.34 1.63
C ASN A 119 -26.89 -10.36 2.74
N ASN A 120 -28.06 -10.56 3.36
CA ASN A 120 -28.61 -9.73 4.44
C ASN A 120 -28.59 -8.21 4.16
N GLY A 121 -28.88 -7.79 2.93
CA GLY A 121 -28.84 -6.37 2.53
C GLY A 121 -27.43 -5.80 2.35
N MET A 122 -26.40 -6.63 2.44
CA MET A 122 -25.01 -6.29 2.18
C MET A 122 -24.54 -6.81 0.82
N VAL A 123 -23.62 -6.10 0.16
CA VAL A 123 -23.08 -6.49 -1.16
C VAL A 123 -21.59 -6.81 -1.04
N CYS A 124 -21.16 -7.96 -1.57
CA CYS A 124 -19.76 -8.34 -1.64
C CYS A 124 -19.09 -7.64 -2.82
N LEU A 125 -17.88 -7.12 -2.62
CA LEU A 125 -17.06 -6.64 -3.74
C LEU A 125 -16.58 -7.83 -4.59
N ASN A 126 -16.80 -7.75 -5.89
CA ASN A 126 -16.38 -8.76 -6.85
C ASN A 126 -14.84 -8.83 -6.90
N THR A 127 -14.34 -10.06 -6.94
CA THR A 127 -12.91 -10.39 -6.99
C THR A 127 -12.60 -11.19 -8.26
N LEU A 128 -11.32 -11.44 -8.55
CA LEU A 128 -10.95 -12.33 -9.66
C LEU A 128 -11.56 -13.74 -9.50
N LYS A 129 -11.64 -14.23 -8.25
CA LYS A 129 -12.26 -15.49 -7.90
C LYS A 129 -13.77 -15.49 -8.18
N HIS A 130 -14.46 -14.37 -7.95
CA HIS A 130 -15.89 -14.22 -8.28
C HIS A 130 -16.16 -14.48 -9.77
N TYR A 131 -15.35 -13.88 -10.64
CA TYR A 131 -15.44 -14.07 -12.08
C TYR A 131 -14.78 -15.37 -12.58
N MET A 132 -14.30 -16.23 -11.68
CA MET A 132 -13.62 -17.49 -12.02
C MET A 132 -12.41 -17.31 -12.94
N VAL A 133 -11.72 -16.17 -12.82
CA VAL A 133 -10.52 -15.86 -13.60
C VAL A 133 -9.42 -16.86 -13.26
N LYS A 134 -8.72 -17.32 -14.29
CA LYS A 134 -7.62 -18.29 -14.16
C LYS A 134 -6.25 -17.61 -14.24
N ASP A 135 -5.24 -18.28 -13.72
CA ASP A 135 -3.85 -17.86 -13.90
C ASP A 135 -3.49 -17.72 -15.39
N ASN A 136 -2.63 -16.75 -15.73
CA ASN A 136 -2.25 -16.38 -17.10
C ASN A 136 -3.41 -15.92 -18.01
N SER A 137 -4.56 -15.55 -17.43
CA SER A 137 -5.65 -14.92 -18.19
C SER A 137 -5.21 -13.61 -18.85
N ARG A 138 -5.76 -13.37 -20.04
CA ARG A 138 -5.51 -12.18 -20.84
C ARG A 138 -6.51 -11.10 -20.48
N MET A 139 -6.03 -9.93 -20.11
CA MET A 139 -6.87 -8.78 -19.76
C MET A 139 -6.46 -7.56 -20.57
N ALA A 140 -7.38 -6.66 -20.85
CA ALA A 140 -7.08 -5.32 -21.33
C ALA A 140 -7.39 -4.28 -20.26
N LEU A 141 -6.44 -3.39 -20.01
CA LEU A 141 -6.66 -2.20 -19.20
C LEU A 141 -6.94 -1.04 -20.15
N MET A 142 -8.19 -0.57 -20.15
CA MET A 142 -8.70 0.44 -21.09
C MET A 142 -8.90 1.77 -20.37
N TYR A 143 -8.50 2.87 -21.01
CA TYR A 143 -8.96 4.20 -20.58
C TYR A 143 -10.43 4.38 -20.97
N LYS A 144 -11.27 4.76 -20.00
CA LYS A 144 -12.63 5.22 -20.28
C LYS A 144 -12.51 6.50 -21.10
N GLN A 145 -13.14 6.55 -22.27
CA GLN A 145 -13.24 7.81 -23.00
C GLN A 145 -14.02 8.78 -22.11
N ARG A 146 -13.44 9.93 -21.80
CA ARG A 146 -14.25 11.03 -21.27
C ARG A 146 -15.17 11.42 -22.41
N ASP A 147 -16.47 11.21 -22.27
CA ASP A 147 -17.44 11.81 -23.18
C ASP A 147 -17.16 13.30 -23.21
N SER A 148 -16.56 13.72 -24.30
CA SER A 148 -16.44 15.12 -24.63
C SER A 148 -17.85 15.51 -25.01
N HIS A 149 -18.66 15.95 -24.04
CA HIS A 149 -19.77 16.85 -24.34
C HIS A 149 -19.17 18.14 -24.91
N ASN A 150 -18.74 18.06 -26.16
CA ASN A 150 -18.49 19.21 -27.00
C ASN A 150 -19.84 19.89 -27.16
N VAL A 151 -19.95 21.06 -26.55
CA VAL A 151 -20.88 22.10 -26.99
C VAL A 151 -20.57 22.34 -28.46
N ASN A 152 -21.33 21.69 -29.35
CA ASN A 152 -21.15 21.82 -30.78
C ASN A 152 -21.90 23.09 -31.23
N VAL A 153 -21.21 24.23 -31.14
CA VAL A 153 -21.62 25.46 -31.83
C VAL A 153 -21.27 25.28 -33.31
N ASN A 154 -22.31 25.14 -34.13
CA ASN A 154 -22.37 25.34 -35.58
C ASN A 154 -21.51 24.43 -36.47
N SER A 155 -22.17 23.47 -37.13
CA SER A 155 -22.16 23.46 -38.60
C SER A 155 -23.42 22.79 -39.16
N ILE A 156 -24.15 23.57 -39.94
CA ILE A 156 -25.31 23.18 -40.75
C ILE A 156 -24.76 22.56 -42.04
N ALA A 157 -25.25 21.37 -42.41
CA ALA A 157 -25.37 20.98 -43.82
C ALA A 157 -26.42 19.85 -43.96
N PHE A 158 -27.38 20.09 -44.84
CA PHE A 158 -28.50 19.24 -45.23
C PHE A 158 -28.08 18.12 -46.20
N GLN A 159 -28.93 17.07 -46.24
CA GLN A 159 -29.21 16.05 -47.29
C GLN A 159 -29.10 14.62 -46.72
N ASP A 160 -29.91 13.62 -47.04
CA ASP A 160 -31.24 13.44 -47.67
C ASP A 160 -31.56 11.93 -47.47
N GLU A 161 -32.81 11.54 -47.69
CA GLU A 161 -33.44 10.23 -47.40
C GLU A 161 -32.75 8.96 -47.96
N SER A 162 -32.82 7.83 -47.22
CA SER A 162 -33.59 6.61 -47.59
C SER A 162 -33.05 5.26 -47.04
N LEU A 163 -33.97 4.56 -46.35
CA LEU A 163 -34.25 3.10 -46.35
C LEU A 163 -33.26 2.05 -45.79
N ALA A 164 -33.62 1.56 -44.60
CA ALA A 164 -33.88 0.17 -44.21
C ALA A 164 -32.86 -0.96 -44.50
N SER A 165 -32.34 -1.53 -43.41
CA SER A 165 -32.33 -2.99 -43.20
C SER A 165 -32.11 -3.32 -41.72
N GLU A 166 -32.98 -4.17 -41.19
CA GLU A 166 -33.01 -4.69 -39.84
C GLU A 166 -31.73 -5.47 -39.52
N ASP A 167 -31.06 -5.11 -38.43
CA ASP A 167 -30.25 -6.04 -37.65
C ASP A 167 -30.51 -5.74 -36.17
N ILE A 168 -31.26 -6.66 -35.54
CA ILE A 168 -31.64 -6.63 -34.13
C ILE A 168 -30.36 -6.80 -33.31
N THR A 169 -29.74 -5.68 -32.98
CA THR A 169 -28.70 -5.63 -31.95
C THR A 169 -29.43 -5.64 -30.63
N LEU A 170 -29.20 -6.68 -29.81
CA LEU A 170 -29.68 -6.76 -28.43
C LEU A 170 -29.10 -5.58 -27.65
N LEU A 171 -29.82 -4.47 -27.63
CA LEU A 171 -29.61 -3.32 -26.76
C LEU A 171 -29.92 -3.78 -25.33
N VAL A 172 -28.91 -4.31 -24.66
CA VAL A 172 -28.88 -4.33 -23.20
C VAL A 172 -28.83 -2.86 -22.78
N PRO A 173 -29.77 -2.34 -21.98
CA PRO A 173 -29.75 -0.93 -21.60
C PRO A 173 -28.47 -0.65 -20.81
N GLU A 174 -27.57 0.14 -21.41
CA GLU A 174 -26.56 0.89 -20.69
C GLU A 174 -27.29 1.86 -19.74
N ASN A 175 -26.75 1.99 -18.53
CA ASN A 175 -27.19 2.90 -17.47
C ASN A 175 -28.44 2.47 -16.72
N VAL A 176 -28.33 1.38 -15.96
CA VAL A 176 -28.86 1.42 -14.59
C VAL A 176 -27.76 1.98 -13.72
N GLU A 177 -27.75 3.31 -13.56
CA GLU A 177 -27.24 3.91 -12.34
C GLU A 177 -27.94 3.18 -11.19
N CYS A 178 -27.21 2.36 -10.45
CA CYS A 178 -27.73 1.73 -9.23
C CYS A 178 -27.74 2.83 -8.16
N SER A 179 -28.65 3.80 -8.35
CA SER A 179 -28.87 4.93 -7.47
C SER A 179 -29.50 4.45 -6.17
N GLU A 180 -28.83 4.77 -5.06
CA GLU A 180 -29.42 5.07 -3.75
C GLU A 180 -30.10 3.93 -2.95
N LEU A 181 -29.68 2.68 -3.16
CA LEU A 181 -29.85 1.60 -2.18
C LEU A 181 -28.48 0.96 -1.89
N GLU A 182 -27.50 1.76 -1.46
CA GLU A 182 -26.19 1.24 -1.05
C GLU A 182 -26.31 0.47 0.26
N GLY A 183 -26.71 -0.80 0.13
CA GLY A 183 -26.48 -1.80 1.14
C GLY A 183 -25.02 -1.80 1.57
N GLN A 184 -24.76 -2.07 2.85
CA GLN A 184 -23.41 -2.06 3.42
C GLN A 184 -22.49 -3.01 2.63
N LYS A 185 -21.30 -2.55 2.22
CA LYS A 185 -20.36 -3.33 1.39
C LYS A 185 -19.47 -4.21 2.29
N TRP A 186 -19.06 -5.37 1.80
CA TRP A 186 -18.07 -6.24 2.44
C TRP A 186 -17.10 -6.84 1.43
N HIS A 187 -15.96 -7.35 1.92
CA HIS A 187 -14.96 -8.03 1.11
C HIS A 187 -14.40 -9.25 1.84
N LEU A 188 -13.22 -9.14 2.46
CA LEU A 188 -12.65 -10.26 3.22
C LEU A 188 -13.23 -10.27 4.64
N SER A 189 -13.40 -9.08 5.21
CA SER A 189 -13.93 -8.84 6.56
C SER A 189 -15.39 -8.40 6.56
N ASN A 190 -15.99 -8.39 7.77
CA ASN A 190 -17.37 -7.99 8.02
C ASN A 190 -18.41 -8.84 7.27
N LEU A 191 -18.26 -10.16 7.33
CA LEU A 191 -19.21 -11.08 6.70
C LEU A 191 -20.62 -10.91 7.31
N PRO A 192 -21.69 -10.84 6.49
CA PRO A 192 -23.07 -10.62 6.93
C PRO A 192 -23.61 -11.67 7.90
N ASP A 193 -23.00 -12.86 7.96
CA ASP A 193 -23.45 -13.95 8.82
C ASP A 193 -22.73 -14.03 10.19
N GLY A 194 -21.84 -13.07 10.51
CA GLY A 194 -21.10 -13.09 11.78
C GLY A 194 -20.20 -14.33 11.97
N ARG A 195 -20.02 -15.15 10.93
CA ARG A 195 -19.20 -16.37 10.93
C ARG A 195 -17.70 -16.09 11.09
N SER A 196 -17.30 -14.83 11.23
CA SER A 196 -15.90 -14.43 11.32
C SER A 196 -15.27 -14.61 12.71
N ASN A 197 -16.01 -14.98 13.76
CA ASN A 197 -15.49 -14.95 15.13
C ASN A 197 -15.87 -16.12 16.05
N LYS A 198 -16.53 -17.17 15.56
CA LYS A 198 -16.76 -18.36 16.41
C LYS A 198 -15.54 -19.29 16.33
N ASP A 199 -14.78 -19.26 17.41
CA ASP A 199 -13.97 -20.37 17.94
C ASP A 199 -12.61 -20.64 17.33
N LEU A 200 -11.73 -19.63 17.18
CA LEU A 200 -10.31 -19.95 17.11
C LEU A 200 -9.45 -18.97 17.94
N ASP A 201 -9.13 -19.40 19.16
CA ASP A 201 -8.11 -18.78 20.01
C ASP A 201 -6.74 -18.95 19.36
N PHE A 202 -6.30 -17.89 18.66
CA PHE A 202 -5.16 -17.91 17.75
C PHE A 202 -4.16 -16.78 18.01
N GLY A 203 -4.12 -16.23 19.21
CA GLY A 203 -3.19 -15.14 19.57
C GLY A 203 -1.75 -15.38 19.09
N ASP A 204 -1.25 -16.60 19.28
CA ASP A 204 0.10 -17.01 18.87
C ASP A 204 0.29 -17.10 17.35
N ILE A 205 -0.75 -17.48 16.59
CA ILE A 205 -0.69 -17.55 15.12
C ILE A 205 -0.57 -16.15 14.53
N PHE A 206 -1.25 -15.17 15.13
CA PHE A 206 -1.23 -13.79 14.68
C PHE A 206 0.14 -13.14 14.92
N LEU A 207 0.72 -13.35 16.09
CA LEU A 207 2.05 -12.84 16.40
C LEU A 207 3.12 -13.46 15.48
N ASN A 208 3.02 -14.76 15.18
CA ASN A 208 3.90 -15.42 14.20
C ASN A 208 3.82 -14.77 12.80
N ARG A 209 2.63 -14.35 12.33
CA ARG A 209 2.48 -13.63 11.05
C ARG A 209 3.18 -12.27 11.05
N LEU A 210 3.06 -11.53 12.16
CA LEU A 210 3.77 -10.25 12.33
C LEU A 210 5.29 -10.47 12.30
N PHE A 211 5.79 -11.51 12.99
CA PHE A 211 7.22 -11.87 12.97
C PHE A 211 7.70 -12.26 11.58
N LEU A 212 6.94 -13.05 10.82
CA LEU A 212 7.27 -13.42 9.44
C LEU A 212 7.33 -12.19 8.54
N THR A 213 6.39 -11.25 8.68
CA THR A 213 6.40 -10.01 7.90
C THR A 213 7.62 -9.16 8.27
N LYS A 214 7.94 -9.01 9.56
CA LYS A 214 9.15 -8.31 10.02
C LYS A 214 10.41 -8.97 9.45
N LEU A 215 10.47 -10.31 9.45
CA LEU A 215 11.61 -11.06 8.93
C LEU A 215 11.85 -10.75 7.44
N LEU A 216 10.80 -10.74 6.62
CA LEU A 216 10.89 -10.37 5.20
C LEU A 216 11.38 -8.93 4.98
N LEU A 217 11.07 -8.03 5.91
CA LEU A 217 11.49 -6.63 5.85
C LEU A 217 12.88 -6.38 6.46
N SER A 218 13.44 -7.34 7.20
CA SER A 218 14.57 -7.08 8.12
C SER A 218 15.79 -6.52 7.41
N GLU A 219 16.21 -7.09 6.28
CA GLU A 219 17.38 -6.61 5.53
C GLU A 219 17.22 -5.15 5.07
N CYS A 220 16.03 -4.79 4.58
CA CYS A 220 15.75 -3.44 4.11
C CYS A 220 15.66 -2.42 5.26
N ILE A 221 15.04 -2.83 6.38
CA ILE A 221 14.98 -2.03 7.61
C ILE A 221 16.40 -1.79 8.14
N ASP A 222 17.18 -2.87 8.30
CA ASP A 222 18.54 -2.84 8.82
C ASP A 222 19.42 -1.94 7.96
N THR A 223 19.44 -2.16 6.65
CA THR A 223 20.20 -1.34 5.71
C THR A 223 19.80 0.14 5.81
N THR A 224 18.51 0.44 5.86
CA THR A 224 18.06 1.83 5.93
C THR A 224 18.46 2.47 7.27
N PHE A 225 18.25 1.78 8.39
CA PHE A 225 18.50 2.34 9.71
C PHE A 225 19.99 2.51 9.98
N GLU A 226 20.81 1.52 9.62
CA GLU A 226 22.27 1.60 9.79
C GLU A 226 22.86 2.77 9.00
N ASN A 227 22.39 2.99 7.78
CA ASN A 227 22.82 4.14 6.99
C ASN A 227 22.33 5.47 7.56
N LEU A 228 21.10 5.55 8.06
CA LEU A 228 20.61 6.77 8.72
C LEU A 228 21.30 7.04 10.06
N ILE A 229 21.81 6.00 10.72
CA ILE A 229 22.56 6.13 11.98
C ILE A 229 24.02 6.52 11.72
N ASP A 230 24.60 6.21 10.56
CA ASP A 230 25.99 6.55 10.25
C ASP A 230 26.24 8.08 10.18
N PRO A 231 27.13 8.66 11.02
CA PRO A 231 27.50 10.07 10.92
C PRO A 231 28.14 10.47 9.58
N GLN A 232 28.85 9.53 8.94
CA GLN A 232 29.56 9.80 7.68
C GLN A 232 28.59 9.96 6.52
N SER A 233 27.46 9.25 6.57
CA SER A 233 26.39 9.36 5.57
C SER A 233 25.56 10.65 5.72
N SER A 234 25.65 11.33 6.87
CA SER A 234 24.86 12.53 7.16
C SER A 234 25.23 13.71 6.28
N SER A 235 24.29 14.59 5.99
CA SER A 235 24.55 15.80 5.19
C SER A 235 25.31 16.87 5.99
N ILE A 236 26.10 17.70 5.32
CA ILE A 236 26.87 18.81 5.93
C ILE A 236 26.01 19.70 6.85
N PRO A 237 24.79 20.14 6.46
CA PRO A 237 23.96 20.97 7.34
C PRO A 237 23.59 20.29 8.66
N ILE A 238 23.29 18.99 8.63
CA ILE A 238 22.98 18.22 9.84
C ILE A 238 24.22 18.15 10.72
N ARG A 239 25.38 17.85 10.13
CA ARG A 239 26.67 17.81 10.85
C ARG A 239 26.98 19.14 11.53
N TYR A 240 26.82 20.24 10.80
CA TYR A 240 27.04 21.58 11.29
C TYR A 240 26.10 21.91 12.46
N PHE A 241 24.81 21.61 12.33
CA PHE A 241 23.82 21.85 13.39
C PHE A 241 24.15 21.07 14.67
N ILE A 242 24.52 19.80 14.56
CA ILE A 242 24.92 18.99 15.71
C ILE A 242 26.21 19.55 16.36
N GLY A 243 27.21 19.91 15.55
CA GLY A 243 28.44 20.54 16.06
C GLY A 243 28.21 21.93 16.69
N MET A 244 27.17 22.66 16.26
CA MET A 244 26.74 23.89 16.90
C MET A 244 26.15 23.62 18.28
N LEU A 245 25.32 22.57 18.44
CA LEU A 245 24.81 22.16 19.75
C LEU A 245 25.96 21.81 20.70
N ASP A 246 27.00 21.13 20.23
CA ASP A 246 28.20 20.84 21.02
C ASP A 246 28.90 22.09 21.55
N LYS A 247 29.09 23.09 20.68
CA LYS A 247 29.71 24.36 21.08
C LYS A 247 28.86 25.09 22.13
N LEU A 248 27.54 25.12 21.95
CA LEU A 248 26.64 25.74 22.93
C LEU A 248 26.67 24.99 24.26
N GLY A 249 26.59 23.66 24.22
CA GLY A 249 26.66 22.84 25.43
C GLY A 249 27.94 23.08 26.23
N LYS A 250 29.10 23.15 25.56
CA LYS A 250 30.37 23.51 26.18
C LYS A 250 30.37 24.92 26.76
N ASN A 251 29.88 25.91 26.01
CA ASN A 251 29.87 27.31 26.45
C ASN A 251 29.00 27.55 27.68
N PHE A 252 27.90 26.81 27.82
CA PHE A 252 26.94 26.96 28.92
C PHE A 252 27.10 25.90 30.02
N GLY A 253 28.10 25.01 29.93
CA GLY A 253 28.35 23.97 30.94
C GLY A 253 27.21 22.94 31.05
N VAL A 254 26.56 22.62 29.93
CA VAL A 254 25.46 21.64 29.88
C VAL A 254 26.02 20.23 30.07
N ASP A 255 25.35 19.45 30.90
CA ASP A 255 25.70 18.05 31.13
C ASP A 255 25.69 17.22 29.84
N GLN A 256 26.61 16.27 29.72
CA GLN A 256 26.84 15.53 28.48
C GLN A 256 25.63 14.65 28.10
N ASP A 257 24.93 14.08 29.08
CA ASP A 257 23.75 13.25 28.83
C ASP A 257 22.55 14.08 28.36
N VAL A 258 22.39 15.28 28.92
CA VAL A 258 21.38 16.25 28.47
C VAL A 258 21.67 16.70 27.05
N LEU A 259 22.93 17.06 26.75
CA LEU A 259 23.35 17.46 25.42
C LEU A 259 23.15 16.34 24.39
N GLN A 260 23.45 15.09 24.76
CA GLN A 260 23.21 13.95 23.89
C GLN A 260 21.72 13.73 23.62
N SER A 261 20.87 13.93 24.62
CA SER A 261 19.42 13.85 24.46
C SER A 261 18.90 14.90 23.48
N TRP A 262 19.41 16.14 23.53
CA TRP A 262 19.04 17.18 22.56
C TRP A 262 19.43 16.83 21.12
N LYS A 263 20.65 16.31 20.93
CA LYS A 263 21.10 15.84 19.61
C LYS A 263 20.21 14.73 19.07
N ASN A 264 19.95 13.72 19.91
CA ASN A 264 19.12 12.57 19.56
C ASN A 264 17.70 13.01 19.19
N GLU A 265 17.10 13.90 19.98
CA GLU A 265 15.76 14.45 19.72
C GLU A 265 15.72 15.23 18.39
N CYS A 266 16.69 16.12 18.15
CA CYS A 266 16.74 16.86 16.89
C CYS A 266 16.95 15.94 15.69
N TYR A 267 17.92 15.03 15.76
CA TYR A 267 18.28 14.16 14.66
C TYR A 267 17.20 13.12 14.36
N ALA A 268 16.82 12.33 15.37
CA ALA A 268 15.89 11.23 15.16
C ALA A 268 14.45 11.71 15.04
N THR A 269 13.99 12.54 15.99
CA THR A 269 12.58 12.93 16.08
C THR A 269 12.22 14.05 15.10
N ARG A 270 13.10 15.02 14.86
CA ARG A 270 12.77 16.20 14.02
C ARG A 270 13.19 16.07 12.57
N VAL A 271 14.33 15.44 12.29
CA VAL A 271 14.80 15.26 10.90
C VAL A 271 14.25 13.97 10.31
N TRP A 272 14.62 12.80 10.86
CA TRP A 272 14.40 11.54 10.16
C TRP A 272 13.04 10.89 10.39
N ALA A 273 12.48 11.00 11.59
CA ALA A 273 11.18 10.39 11.90
C ALA A 273 10.03 10.86 10.97
N PRO A 274 9.89 12.15 10.63
CA PRO A 274 8.89 12.60 9.66
C PRO A 274 9.10 11.98 8.28
N LEU A 275 10.35 11.87 7.83
CA LEU A 275 10.70 11.33 6.51
C LEU A 275 10.50 9.81 6.40
N ILE A 276 10.72 9.08 7.50
CA ILE A 276 10.42 7.64 7.58
C ILE A 276 8.90 7.43 7.59
N GLY A 277 8.17 8.18 8.41
CA GLY A 277 6.72 7.99 8.58
C GLY A 277 5.88 8.48 7.40
N LYS A 278 6.38 9.45 6.62
CA LYS A 278 5.66 10.10 5.52
C LYS A 278 6.54 10.24 4.28
N PRO A 279 6.69 9.14 3.49
CA PRO A 279 7.56 9.15 2.31
C PRO A 279 7.06 10.07 1.18
N ASP A 280 5.77 10.40 1.17
CA ASP A 280 5.11 11.36 0.28
C ASP A 280 5.58 12.81 0.46
N ILE A 281 6.27 13.13 1.56
CA ILE A 281 6.95 14.43 1.75
C ILE A 281 8.12 14.59 0.76
N LEU A 282 8.82 13.50 0.47
CA LEU A 282 10.04 13.50 -0.34
C LEU A 282 9.84 12.97 -1.75
N PHE A 283 8.90 12.06 -1.94
CA PHE A 283 8.69 11.34 -3.18
C PHE A 283 7.26 11.53 -3.67
N ASP A 284 7.08 11.61 -4.99
CA ASP A 284 5.76 11.59 -5.62
C ASP A 284 5.19 10.17 -5.60
N VAL A 285 4.70 9.76 -4.42
CA VAL A 285 4.13 8.44 -4.13
C VAL A 285 2.79 8.59 -3.42
N SER A 286 1.80 7.80 -3.84
CA SER A 286 0.59 7.60 -3.04
C SER A 286 0.83 6.52 -2.00
N VAL A 287 0.72 6.86 -0.71
CA VAL A 287 0.93 5.92 0.40
C VAL A 287 -0.41 5.26 0.75
N PRO A 288 -0.60 3.95 0.47
CA PRO A 288 -1.87 3.31 0.76
C PRO A 288 -2.13 3.21 2.27
N ALA A 289 -3.41 3.18 2.65
CA ALA A 289 -3.83 3.12 4.05
C ALA A 289 -3.33 1.86 4.80
N TYR A 290 -3.10 0.75 4.09
CA TYR A 290 -2.52 -0.48 4.65
C TYR A 290 -0.99 -0.40 4.87
N VAL A 291 -0.29 0.51 4.19
CA VAL A 291 1.17 0.72 4.34
C VAL A 291 1.48 1.70 5.48
N LYS A 292 0.66 2.74 5.64
CA LYS A 292 0.89 3.83 6.58
C LYS A 292 1.19 3.36 8.03
N PRO A 293 0.41 2.44 8.63
CA PRO A 293 0.70 1.96 10.00
C PRO A 293 2.05 1.25 10.13
N CYS A 294 2.49 0.54 9.09
CA CYS A 294 3.83 -0.07 9.06
C CYS A 294 4.92 1.02 9.08
N MET A 295 4.77 2.08 8.29
CA MET A 295 5.72 3.20 8.27
C MET A 295 5.74 3.95 9.61
N ASP A 296 4.57 4.14 10.24
CA ASP A 296 4.45 4.75 11.57
C ASP A 296 5.15 3.92 12.66
N ILE A 297 5.04 2.58 12.59
CA ILE A 297 5.78 1.66 13.46
C ILE A 297 7.28 1.81 13.24
N LEU A 298 7.76 1.75 12.00
CA LEU A 298 9.19 1.88 11.70
C LEU A 298 9.74 3.22 12.17
N ARG A 299 8.99 4.32 11.99
CA ARG A 299 9.32 5.63 12.56
C ARG A 299 9.53 5.55 14.07
N GLN A 300 8.60 4.94 14.79
CA GLN A 300 8.68 4.84 16.24
C GLN A 300 9.83 3.94 16.70
N VAL A 301 10.10 2.82 16.03
CA VAL A 301 11.27 1.97 16.31
C VAL A 301 12.57 2.76 16.13
N PHE A 302 12.65 3.55 15.06
CA PHE A 302 13.81 4.41 14.80
C PHE A 302 14.02 5.40 15.95
N VAL A 303 12.99 6.16 16.35
CA VAL A 303 13.08 7.12 17.47
C VAL A 303 13.45 6.42 18.78
N GLU A 304 12.83 5.28 19.09
CA GLU A 304 13.10 4.52 20.31
C GLU A 304 14.55 4.01 20.37
N SER A 305 15.18 3.78 19.22
CA SER A 305 16.59 3.42 19.12
C SER A 305 17.53 4.55 19.57
N PHE A 306 17.08 5.80 19.59
CA PHE A 306 17.86 6.95 20.09
C PHE A 306 17.57 7.30 21.56
N THR A 307 16.66 6.58 22.22
CA THR A 307 16.34 6.81 23.64
C THR A 307 17.22 5.94 24.56
N GLN A 308 17.60 6.48 25.72
CA GLN A 308 18.40 5.74 26.71
C GLN A 308 17.55 4.77 27.56
N THR A 309 16.22 4.90 27.52
CA THR A 309 15.31 4.06 28.31
C THR A 309 15.23 2.64 27.75
N ALA A 310 15.76 1.67 28.48
CA ALA A 310 15.49 0.26 28.24
C ALA A 310 14.16 -0.12 28.90
N HIS A 311 13.13 -0.38 28.09
CA HIS A 311 11.87 -0.90 28.60
C HIS A 311 12.00 -2.40 28.88
N LYS A 312 11.57 -2.84 30.07
CA LYS A 312 11.39 -4.27 30.34
C LYS A 312 10.27 -4.79 29.45
N ILE A 313 10.55 -5.85 28.71
CA ILE A 313 9.59 -6.47 27.81
C ILE A 313 8.93 -7.62 28.55
N ASN A 314 7.60 -7.58 28.56
CA ASN A 314 6.74 -8.58 29.17
C ASN A 314 5.65 -9.00 28.17
N LYS A 315 4.83 -9.99 28.53
CA LYS A 315 3.75 -10.50 27.66
C LYS A 315 2.67 -9.45 27.34
N GLU A 316 2.57 -8.38 28.12
CA GLU A 316 1.60 -7.29 27.94
C GLU A 316 2.17 -6.13 27.10
N SER A 317 3.43 -6.24 26.68
CA SER A 317 4.07 -5.21 25.86
C SER A 317 3.39 -5.14 24.48
N PRO A 318 3.17 -3.94 23.93
CA PRO A 318 2.63 -3.79 22.58
C PRO A 318 3.39 -4.63 21.55
N SER A 319 2.69 -5.20 20.57
CA SER A 319 3.29 -6.11 19.57
C SER A 319 4.53 -5.52 18.89
N GLN A 320 4.54 -4.23 18.58
CA GLN A 320 5.72 -3.56 18.04
C GLN A 320 6.96 -3.71 18.92
N LYS A 321 6.83 -3.56 20.24
CA LYS A 321 7.96 -3.72 21.17
C LYS A 321 8.45 -5.17 21.22
N LEU A 322 7.53 -6.13 21.11
CA LEU A 322 7.87 -7.54 21.01
C LEU A 322 8.61 -7.85 19.70
N LEU A 323 8.14 -7.30 18.57
CA LEU A 323 8.73 -7.51 17.25
C LEU A 323 10.17 -7.01 17.14
N PHE A 324 10.45 -5.82 17.71
CA PHE A 324 11.74 -5.13 17.57
C PHE A 324 12.63 -5.19 18.82
N HIS A 325 12.33 -6.08 19.77
CA HIS A 325 13.02 -6.14 21.06
C HIS A 325 14.53 -6.37 20.98
N LYS A 326 15.00 -7.09 19.96
CA LYS A 326 16.44 -7.34 19.73
C LYS A 326 17.07 -6.25 18.86
N ASP A 327 16.29 -5.64 17.97
CA ASP A 327 16.78 -4.68 17.00
C ASP A 327 17.07 -3.33 17.66
N ILE A 328 16.17 -2.84 18.52
CA ILE A 328 16.34 -1.53 19.20
C ILE A 328 17.65 -1.47 20.00
N PRO A 329 17.99 -2.45 20.87
CA PRO A 329 19.29 -2.46 21.55
C PRO A 329 20.49 -2.59 20.60
N ARG A 330 20.35 -3.30 19.47
CA ARG A 330 21.40 -3.38 18.45
C ARG A 330 21.65 -2.02 17.83
N TYR A 331 20.61 -1.30 17.42
CA TYR A 331 20.72 0.05 16.86
C TYR A 331 21.29 1.05 17.87
N ARG A 332 20.89 0.97 19.14
CA ARG A 332 21.47 1.78 20.23
C ARG A 332 22.99 1.65 20.31
N LYS A 333 23.53 0.44 20.15
CA LYS A 333 24.99 0.21 20.16
C LYS A 333 25.70 0.91 18.99
N LEU A 334 25.05 1.03 17.83
CA LEU A 334 25.59 1.76 16.67
C LEU A 334 25.56 3.28 16.88
N ILE A 335 24.62 3.77 17.71
CA ILE A 335 24.51 5.19 18.07
C ILE A 335 25.54 5.58 19.15
N GLY A 336 26.09 4.63 19.93
CA GLY A 336 27.16 4.93 20.88
C GLY A 336 28.37 5.66 20.25
N PRO A 337 28.94 5.12 19.14
CA PRO A 337 29.96 5.79 18.34
C PRO A 337 29.49 7.07 17.62
N PHE A 338 28.18 7.21 17.32
CA PHE A 338 27.62 8.43 16.72
C PHE A 338 27.95 9.64 17.61
N SER A 339 27.77 9.53 18.93
CA SER A 339 28.06 10.58 19.92
C SER A 339 29.53 11.01 19.99
N SER A 340 30.48 10.12 19.69
CA SER A 340 31.92 10.42 19.74
C SER A 340 32.47 10.88 18.39
N ALA A 341 31.94 10.38 17.27
CA ALA A 341 32.36 10.74 15.92
C ALA A 341 32.04 12.19 15.53
N TRP A 342 31.03 12.80 16.14
CA TRP A 342 30.71 14.24 15.95
C TRP A 342 31.74 15.19 16.56
N ASN A 343 32.64 14.70 17.41
CA ASN A 343 33.64 15.51 18.11
C ASN A 343 34.99 15.60 17.38
N GLN A 344 35.14 14.93 16.24
CA GLN A 344 36.27 15.08 15.31
C GLN A 344 35.87 15.99 14.17
#